data_AF-A0A353M4N8-F1
#
_entry.id   AF-A0A353M4N8-F1
#
_cell.length_a   1.000
_cell.length_b   1.000
_cell.length_c   1.000
_cell.angle_alpha   90.00
_cell.angle_beta   90.00
_cell.angle_gamma   90.00
#
_symmetry.space_group_name_H-M   'P 1'
#
loop_
_entity.id
_entity.type
_entity.pdbx_description
1 polymer ?
#
loop_
_entity_poly.entity_id
_entity_poly.type
_entity_poly.pdbx_seq_one_letter_code
_entity_poly.pdbx_strand_id
1 'polypeptide(L)' 'PYTYENSNHNNNLSFIVTTDGVLVFNAGGSYLVAKAMHEEIKKVTDQKVKYVVLENS' A
#
# COMPACT_ATOMS: atom_id res chain seq x y z
N PRO A 1 10.24 1.13 13.67
CA PRO A 1 10.41 2.39 14.46
C PRO A 1 9.09 3.17 14.50
N TYR A 2 8.73 3.80 15.62
CA TYR A 2 7.49 4.58 15.74
C TYR A 2 7.77 6.05 15.40
N THR A 3 7.32 6.52 14.23
CA THR A 3 7.55 7.90 13.80
C THR A 3 6.26 8.54 13.28
N TYR A 4 6.27 9.87 13.12
CA TYR A 4 5.13 10.59 12.57
C TYR A 4 4.84 10.16 11.13
N GLU A 5 5.90 9.97 10.34
CA GLU A 5 5.85 9.62 8.91
C GLU A 5 5.16 8.27 8.66
N ASN A 6 5.38 7.28 9.53
CA ASN A 6 4.68 6.00 9.44
C ASN A 6 3.46 5.90 10.36
N SER A 7 3.09 7.00 11.03
CA SER A 7 1.96 7.04 11.97
C SER A 7 1.99 5.89 12.99
N ASN A 8 3.17 5.58 13.50
CA ASN A 8 3.43 4.48 14.43
C ASN A 8 3.15 3.06 13.88
N HIS A 9 3.02 2.89 12.56
CA HIS A 9 2.84 1.58 11.94
C HIS A 9 4.19 0.85 11.77
N ASN A 10 4.18 -0.47 11.98
CA ASN A 10 5.34 -1.35 11.80
C ASN A 10 4.92 -2.70 11.19
N ASN A 11 3.97 -2.66 10.26
CA ASN A 11 3.46 -3.83 9.56
C ASN A 11 4.02 -3.91 8.14
N ASN A 12 3.95 -5.11 7.56
CA ASN A 12 4.30 -5.34 6.16
C ASN A 12 3.11 -5.03 5.27
N LEU A 13 3.36 -4.21 4.25
CA LEU A 13 2.40 -3.88 3.19
C LEU A 13 3.01 -4.36 1.88
N SER A 14 2.18 -4.94 1.02
CA SER A 14 2.64 -5.44 -0.27
C SER A 14 1.64 -5.13 -1.36
N PHE A 15 2.11 -5.19 -2.60
CA PHE A 15 1.26 -5.09 -3.76
C PHE A 15 1.73 -6.07 -4.84
N ILE A 16 0.79 -6.45 -5.69
CA ILE A 16 1.02 -7.34 -6.82
C ILE A 16 0.59 -6.59 -8.07
N VAL A 17 1.52 -6.46 -9.02
CA VAL A 17 1.23 -5.97 -10.36
C VAL A 17 0.76 -7.15 -11.20
N THR A 18 -0.43 -7.03 -11.79
CA THR A 18 -1.00 -8.05 -12.68
C THR A 18 -1.12 -7.50 -14.10
N THR A 19 -1.74 -8.25 -15.01
CA THR A 19 -2.09 -7.76 -16.35
C THR A 19 -3.31 -6.84 -16.36
N ASP A 20 -4.14 -6.86 -15.33
CA ASP A 20 -5.39 -6.09 -15.25
C ASP A 20 -5.31 -4.89 -14.30
N GLY A 21 -4.28 -4.82 -13.45
CA GLY A 21 -4.08 -3.73 -12.51
C GLY A 21 -3.27 -4.14 -11.29
N VAL A 22 -3.19 -3.24 -10.31
CA VAL A 22 -2.50 -3.48 -9.04
C VAL A 22 -3.48 -3.94 -7.97
N LEU A 23 -3.13 -5.02 -7.27
CA LEU A 23 -3.77 -5.45 -6.02
C LEU A 23 -2.87 -5.03 -4.86
N VAL A 24 -3.42 -4.29 -3.91
CA VAL A 24 -2.75 -3.97 -2.64
C VAL A 24 -3.19 -4.98 -1.59
N PHE A 25 -2.23 -5.62 -0.95
CA PHE A 25 -2.44 -6.53 0.16
C PHE A 25 -1.94 -5.87 1.43
N ASN A 26 -2.89 -5.56 2.33
CA ASN A 26 -2.72 -4.72 3.51
C ASN A 26 -2.44 -3.25 3.11
N ALA A 27 -3.37 -2.35 3.39
CA ALA A 27 -3.25 -0.94 3.01
C ALA A 27 -2.64 -0.03 4.11
N GLY A 28 -2.41 -0.58 5.30
CA GLY A 28 -2.09 0.22 6.50
C GLY A 28 -3.30 1.00 7.03
N GLY A 29 -3.20 1.49 8.27
CA GLY A 29 -4.29 2.20 8.97
C GLY A 29 -4.15 3.72 8.98
N SER A 30 -3.33 4.30 8.11
CA SER A 30 -3.05 5.74 8.07
C SER A 30 -3.02 6.28 6.65
N TYR A 31 -3.53 7.51 6.48
CA TYR A 31 -3.43 8.26 5.23
C TYR A 31 -1.99 8.48 4.77
N LEU A 32 -1.04 8.73 5.69
CA LEU A 32 0.36 8.94 5.34
C LEU A 32 0.99 7.67 4.76
N VAL A 33 0.67 6.53 5.37
CA VAL A 33 1.13 5.21 4.92
C VAL A 33 0.52 4.85 3.56
N ALA A 34 -0.79 5.07 3.40
CA ALA A 34 -1.48 4.85 2.11
C ALA A 34 -0.90 5.72 0.99
N LYS A 35 -0.59 7.00 1.29
CA LYS A 35 0.06 7.91 0.34
C LYS A 35 1.45 7.41 -0.05
N ALA A 36 2.29 7.05 0.94
CA ALA A 36 3.63 6.54 0.67
C ALA A 36 3.58 5.26 -0.19
N MET A 37 2.69 4.32 0.14
CA MET A 37 2.49 3.10 -0.64
C MET A 37 2.07 3.39 -2.08
N HIS A 38 1.16 4.35 -2.28
CA HIS A 38 0.72 4.72 -3.62
C HIS A 38 1.83 5.35 -4.47
N GLU A 39 2.72 6.14 -3.85
CA GLU A 39 3.90 6.68 -4.53
C GLU A 39 4.93 5.59 -4.87
N GLU A 40 5.14 4.60 -4.01
CA GLU A 40 5.99 3.44 -4.33
C GLU A 40 5.43 2.60 -5.49
N ILE A 41 4.11 2.39 -5.54
CA ILE A 41 3.46 1.68 -6.65
C ILE A 41 3.72 2.40 -7.99
N LYS A 42 3.59 3.74 -8.02
CA LYS A 42 3.83 4.55 -9.23
C LYS A 42 5.27 4.46 -9.74
N LYS A 43 6.25 4.21 -8.87
CA LYS A 43 7.65 3.99 -9.29
C LYS A 43 7.83 2.65 -10.01
N VAL A 44 6.94 1.68 -9.76
CA VAL A 44 7.02 0.33 -10.33
C VAL A 44 6.09 0.16 -11.53
N THR A 45 4.94 0.84 -11.56
CA THR A 45 3.97 0.72 -12.66
C THR A 45 3.02 1.91 -12.79
N ASP A 46 2.60 2.21 -14.02
CA ASP A 46 1.53 3.18 -14.32
C ASP A 46 0.12 2.57 -14.21
N GLN A 47 0.01 1.27 -13.93
CA GLN A 47 -1.27 0.60 -13.77
C GLN A 47 -2.03 1.11 -12.54
N LYS A 48 -3.35 1.21 -12.66
CA LYS A 48 -4.21 1.64 -11.55
C LYS A 48 -4.29 0.56 -10.47
N VAL A 49 -4.36 1.00 -9.21
CA VAL A 49 -4.81 0.15 -8.11
C VAL A 49 -6.28 -0.17 -8.32
N LYS A 50 -6.59 -1.45 -8.50
CA LYS A 50 -7.97 -1.93 -8.71
C LYS A 50 -8.57 -2.57 -7.45
N TYR A 51 -7.73 -3.22 -6.65
CA TYR A 51 -8.20 -3.99 -5.49
C TYR A 51 -7.35 -3.68 -4.26
N VAL A 52 -8.03 -3.65 -3.12
CA VAL A 52 -7.41 -3.61 -1.80
C VAL A 52 -7.97 -4.78 -1.01
N VAL A 53 -7.08 -5.65 -0.54
CA VAL A 53 -7.42 -6.80 0.30
C VAL A 53 -6.85 -6.57 1.69
N LEU A 54 -7.71 -6.78 2.69
CA LEU A 54 -7.34 -6.70 4.10
C LEU A 54 -7.37 -8.12 4.67
N GLU A 55 -6.22 -8.55 5.16
CA GLU A 55 -5.95 -9.89 5.66
C GLU A 55 -6.48 -10.15 7.07
N ASN A 56 -6.69 -9.07 7.85
CA ASN A 56 -7.11 -9.11 9.25
C ASN A 56 -8.48 -8.44 9.50
N SER A 57 -9.35 -8.39 8.49
CA SER A 57 -10.71 -7.82 8.62
C SER A 57 -11.74 -8.82 9.13
#